data_AF-A0A0W0VP03-F1
#
_entry.id   AF-A0A0W0VP03-F1
#
_cell.length_a   1.000
_cell.length_b   1.000
_cell.length_c   1.000
_cell.angle_alpha   90.00
_cell.angle_beta   90.00
_cell.angle_gamma   90.00
#
_symmetry.space_group_name_H-M   'P 1'
#
loop_
_entity.id
_entity.type
_entity.pdbx_description
1 polymer ?
#
loop_
_entity_poly.entity_id
_entity_poly.type
_entity_poly.pdbx_seq_one_letter_code
_entity_poly.pdbx_strand_id
1 'polypeptide(L)'
;MQTYWCAEAQAWLRFDMDRKGDVDSNTVEIAEPDDEHPSMAAPWKKADANLKQGFWTLYDAEEQRYFYLKAGKLYQKDGIDKWTEKLRISEFDGTHWRRSRETLEGFTLADTPPAKLPMTPEQQQRQWKELQSKDLASPYLAGINSKIAKDFGIGFTEQQYNEIASFLPTPLLGQRKDDFSDVQSYLKAYKDAITDENNIIHQQIAGQASRTFDYTTLEGTGIDIPTQTLMKKQLFFHLLTAEYNEICNVFGLSDKKLAYASYARPRPQGADIRQELIPQDDFFNLQQCQILFHKLEQILADFFNTHFAHTSDYCGELNQVIQNQEHEIHKKIETQAYDSFLTENQELNPEKDESLKTHIKQQKKEFFLNLLQAEHDLIAAQLLYDLKKAVAGAQTKYASWYAGQSDAKRGNHGFFTWARHGRYGQNRACELKNKIEGLEKLGVAIGEIQSFLTDSKTRYHRHSFASFLLDELTKHDGLPWHAINKNSGKKYNKNDLLNLNIRQDIEDEHRQNQLSH
;
A
#
# COMPACT_ATOMS: atom_id res chain seq x y z
N MET A 1 31.77 17.64 8.19
CA MET A 1 31.67 17.87 9.63
C MET A 1 32.13 16.64 10.35
N GLN A 2 32.89 16.80 11.43
CA GLN A 2 33.13 15.71 12.37
C GLN A 2 31.99 15.68 13.39
N THR A 3 31.61 14.47 13.82
CA THR A 3 30.53 14.20 14.76
C THR A 3 31.12 13.50 15.97
N TYR A 4 30.70 13.87 17.18
CA TYR A 4 31.25 13.33 18.42
C TYR A 4 30.13 12.93 19.36
N TRP A 5 30.32 11.85 20.12
CA TRP A 5 29.35 11.47 21.15
C TRP A 5 29.62 12.22 22.45
N CYS A 6 28.61 12.86 23.04
CA CYS A 6 28.70 13.51 24.34
C CYS A 6 28.07 12.62 25.42
N ALA A 7 28.87 12.16 26.38
CA ALA A 7 28.36 11.31 27.46
C ALA A 7 27.42 12.08 28.40
N GLU A 8 27.68 13.36 28.66
CA GLU A 8 26.86 14.18 29.55
C GLU A 8 25.48 14.48 28.96
N ALA A 9 25.43 14.74 27.65
CA ALA A 9 24.19 14.97 26.93
C ALA A 9 23.51 13.68 26.44
N GLN A 10 24.19 12.54 26.54
CA GLN A 10 23.77 11.26 25.95
C GLN A 10 23.34 11.43 24.49
N ALA A 11 24.10 12.20 23.70
CA ALA A 11 23.73 12.59 22.34
C ALA A 11 24.94 12.81 21.45
N TRP A 12 24.73 12.75 20.13
CA TRP A 12 25.72 13.19 19.17
C TRP A 12 25.76 14.71 19.07
N LEU A 13 26.95 15.29 19.04
CA LEU A 13 27.20 16.71 18.80
C LEU A 13 28.02 16.89 17.52
N ARG A 14 27.70 17.92 16.76
CA ARG A 14 28.57 18.44 15.70
C ARG A 14 28.61 19.97 15.75
N PHE A 15 29.76 20.51 15.36
CA PHE A 15 29.98 21.94 15.35
C PHE A 15 29.85 22.45 13.91
N ASP A 16 28.88 23.34 13.70
CA ASP A 16 28.75 24.10 12.47
C ASP A 16 29.54 25.39 12.60
N MET A 17 30.70 25.39 11.93
CA MET A 17 31.64 26.50 11.95
C MET A 17 31.55 27.22 10.62
N ASP A 18 31.05 28.46 10.63
CA ASP A 18 30.92 29.24 9.40
C ASP A 18 32.31 29.52 8.84
N ARG A 19 32.52 29.08 7.60
CA ARG A 19 33.78 29.27 6.86
C ARG A 19 34.07 30.74 6.57
N LYS A 20 33.10 31.65 6.74
CA LYS A 20 33.29 33.08 6.52
C LYS A 20 34.04 33.81 7.64
N GLY A 21 34.47 33.10 8.69
CA GLY A 21 35.31 33.66 9.75
C GLY A 21 34.54 34.50 10.78
N ASP A 22 33.20 34.48 10.73
CA ASP A 22 32.37 35.04 11.79
C ASP A 22 32.29 34.05 12.95
N VAL A 23 33.22 34.20 13.90
CA VAL A 23 33.36 33.30 15.06
C VAL A 23 32.09 33.31 15.93
N ASP A 24 31.29 34.38 15.89
CA ASP A 24 30.05 34.50 16.67
C ASP A 24 28.90 33.69 16.05
N SER A 25 29.07 33.20 14.82
CA SER A 25 28.07 32.39 14.10
C SER A 25 28.21 30.89 14.33
N ASN A 26 29.25 30.44 15.05
CA ASN A 26 29.44 29.02 15.34
C ASN A 26 28.24 28.46 16.11
N THR A 27 27.63 27.40 15.59
CA THR A 27 26.51 26.73 16.25
C THR A 27 26.83 25.28 16.58
N VAL A 28 26.24 24.79 17.67
CA VAL A 28 26.26 23.37 18.00
C VAL A 28 24.95 22.78 17.53
N GLU A 29 25.04 21.68 16.81
CA GLU A 29 23.89 20.83 16.51
C GLU A 29 23.99 19.56 17.33
N ILE A 30 22.84 19.11 17.81
CA ILE A 30 22.67 17.92 18.63
C ILE A 30 21.74 16.94 17.93
N ALA A 31 22.07 15.66 18.01
CA ALA A 31 21.25 14.54 17.57
C ALA A 31 21.17 13.53 18.72
N GLU A 32 20.06 13.61 19.45
CA GLU A 32 19.74 12.69 20.56
C GLU A 32 19.40 11.30 20.01
N PRO A 33 19.55 10.22 20.80
CA PRO A 33 18.99 8.91 20.47
C PRO A 33 17.49 9.05 20.14
N ASP A 34 17.04 8.30 19.14
CA ASP A 34 15.62 8.23 18.79
C ASP A 34 14.88 7.44 19.88
N ASP A 35 13.80 8.01 20.42
CA ASP A 35 13.02 7.43 21.52
C ASP A 35 12.41 6.07 21.16
N GLU A 36 11.99 5.89 19.90
CA GLU A 36 11.44 4.63 19.41
C GLU A 36 12.54 3.64 18.99
N HIS A 37 13.73 4.16 18.71
CA HIS A 37 14.83 3.44 18.10
C HIS A 37 16.20 3.85 18.66
N PRO A 38 16.55 3.46 19.90
CA PRO A 38 17.79 3.91 20.56
C PRO A 38 19.10 3.55 19.83
N SER A 39 19.06 2.64 18.85
CA SER A 39 20.20 2.33 17.98
C SER A 39 20.47 3.40 16.91
N MET A 40 19.58 4.37 16.76
CA MET A 40 19.65 5.46 15.79
C MET A 40 19.55 6.80 16.51
N ALA A 41 20.20 7.82 15.97
CA ALA A 41 20.02 9.19 16.42
C ALA A 41 18.91 9.88 15.62
N ALA A 42 18.13 10.73 16.29
CA ALA A 42 17.17 11.64 15.68
C ALA A 42 17.86 12.64 14.73
N PRO A 43 17.11 13.33 13.84
CA PRO A 43 17.65 14.37 12.98
C PRO A 43 18.36 15.48 13.78
N TRP A 44 19.42 16.03 13.19
CA TRP A 44 20.15 17.16 13.77
C TRP A 44 19.23 18.34 14.03
N LYS A 45 19.28 18.87 15.25
CA LYS A 45 18.64 20.11 15.66
C LYS A 45 19.65 21.06 16.28
N LYS A 46 19.40 22.37 16.22
CA LYS A 46 20.24 23.34 16.92
C LYS A 46 20.15 23.11 18.43
N ALA A 47 21.30 23.06 19.09
CA ALA A 47 21.36 22.95 20.54
C ALA A 47 20.74 24.20 21.21
N ASP A 48 20.02 23.98 22.31
CA ASP A 48 19.43 25.04 23.11
C ASP A 48 20.51 25.99 23.66
N ALA A 49 20.14 27.23 24.00
CA ALA A 49 21.06 28.25 24.51
C ALA A 49 21.83 27.80 25.74
N ASN A 50 21.22 26.95 26.59
CA ASN A 50 21.88 26.36 27.76
C ASN A 50 22.99 25.37 27.37
N LEU A 51 22.84 24.69 26.23
CA LEU A 51 23.85 23.83 25.60
C LEU A 51 24.84 24.63 24.73
N LYS A 52 24.79 25.96 24.69
CA LYS A 52 25.80 26.78 23.97
C LYS A 52 26.98 27.21 24.84
N GLN A 53 26.90 27.01 26.16
CA GLN A 53 27.92 27.46 27.13
C GLN A 53 28.29 26.36 28.13
N GLY A 54 28.59 25.16 27.64
CA GLY A 54 28.88 23.98 28.46
C GLY A 54 30.22 23.31 28.14
N PHE A 55 30.71 22.51 29.07
CA PHE A 55 31.81 21.57 28.86
C PHE A 55 31.23 20.24 28.38
N TRP A 56 31.83 19.65 27.33
CA TRP A 56 31.42 18.34 26.85
C TRP A 56 32.63 17.41 26.77
N THR A 57 32.47 16.22 27.33
CA THR A 57 33.39 15.12 27.06
C THR A 57 32.93 14.43 25.78
N LEU A 58 33.76 14.51 24.74
CA LEU A 58 33.38 14.13 23.38
C LEU A 58 34.20 12.95 22.89
N TYR A 59 33.51 11.85 22.62
CA TYR A 59 34.13 10.63 22.15
C TYR A 59 34.14 10.62 20.62
N ASP A 60 35.33 10.50 20.05
CA ASP A 60 35.54 10.04 18.67
C ASP A 60 35.74 8.52 18.72
N ALA A 61 35.41 7.80 17.63
CA ALA A 61 35.38 6.34 17.58
C ALA A 61 36.71 5.65 17.98
N GLU A 62 37.82 6.39 17.92
CA GLU A 62 39.18 5.87 18.18
C GLU A 62 39.88 6.54 19.37
N GLU A 63 39.47 7.75 19.79
CA GLU A 63 40.16 8.52 20.83
C GLU A 63 39.19 9.35 21.69
N GLN A 64 39.44 9.39 23.00
CA GLN A 64 38.77 10.36 23.88
C GLN A 64 39.32 11.76 23.61
N ARG A 65 38.48 12.64 23.08
CA ARG A 65 38.81 14.05 22.88
C ARG A 65 37.92 14.90 23.81
N TYR A 66 38.37 16.12 24.09
CA TYR A 66 37.61 17.02 24.96
C TYR A 66 37.46 18.30 24.19
N PHE A 67 36.20 18.71 23.99
CA PHE A 67 35.89 19.96 23.34
C PHE A 67 35.02 20.82 24.25
N TYR A 68 35.16 22.13 24.08
CA TYR A 68 34.49 23.11 24.92
C TYR A 68 34.09 24.30 24.07
N LEU A 69 32.84 24.77 24.16
CA LEU A 69 32.41 25.99 23.47
C LEU A 69 32.10 27.06 24.52
N LYS A 70 32.78 28.21 24.40
CA LYS A 70 32.60 29.36 25.28
C LYS A 70 32.52 30.62 24.45
N ALA A 71 31.44 31.38 24.63
CA ALA A 71 31.24 32.64 23.90
C ALA A 71 31.48 32.50 22.38
N GLY A 72 30.93 31.44 21.77
CA GLY A 72 31.07 31.18 20.32
C GLY A 72 32.41 30.55 19.89
N LYS A 73 33.39 30.45 20.78
CA LYS A 73 34.72 29.90 20.49
C LYS A 73 34.81 28.43 20.89
N LEU A 74 35.29 27.59 19.96
CA LEU A 74 35.49 26.16 20.18
C LEU A 74 36.93 25.91 20.64
N TYR A 75 37.07 25.16 21.72
CA TYR A 75 38.35 24.78 22.30
C TYR A 75 38.47 23.25 22.30
N GLN A 76 39.69 22.73 22.22
CA GLN A 76 40.03 21.31 22.36
C GLN A 76 41.13 21.15 23.41
N LYS A 77 41.10 20.06 24.18
CA LYS A 77 42.21 19.70 25.10
C LYS A 77 43.39 19.11 24.32
N ASP A 78 44.56 19.68 24.54
CA ASP A 78 45.84 19.21 23.99
C ASP A 78 46.62 18.33 24.98
N GLY A 79 46.25 18.38 26.26
CA GLY A 79 46.86 17.57 27.31
C GLY A 79 46.83 18.27 28.67
N ILE A 80 47.58 17.71 29.62
CA ILE A 80 47.82 18.33 30.92
C ILE A 80 49.24 18.90 30.90
N ASP A 81 49.41 20.12 31.40
CA ASP A 81 50.73 20.70 31.64
C ASP A 81 51.33 20.02 32.89
N LYS A 82 52.49 19.38 32.73
CA LYS A 82 53.11 18.60 33.81
C LYS A 82 53.52 19.42 35.03
N TRP A 83 53.72 20.72 34.88
CA TRP A 83 54.25 21.57 35.95
C TRP A 83 53.16 22.30 36.72
N THR A 84 52.08 22.66 36.03
CA THR A 84 50.98 23.41 36.64
C THR A 84 49.76 22.55 36.94
N GLU A 85 49.74 21.31 36.45
CA GLU A 85 48.57 20.41 36.44
C GLU A 85 47.35 21.01 35.73
N LYS A 86 47.52 22.15 35.04
CA LYS A 86 46.45 22.82 34.30
C LYS A 86 46.24 22.16 32.95
N LEU A 87 44.98 22.13 32.52
CA LEU A 87 44.59 21.70 31.18
C LEU A 87 45.17 22.65 30.14
N ARG A 88 45.94 22.11 29.20
CA ARG A 88 46.33 22.83 27.98
C ARG A 88 45.22 22.67 26.97
N ILE A 89 44.75 23.81 26.47
CA ILE A 89 43.71 23.86 25.45
C ILE A 89 44.18 24.65 24.23
N SER A 90 43.67 24.25 23.08
CA SER A 90 43.76 25.00 21.83
C SER A 90 42.39 25.55 21.47
N GLU A 91 42.34 26.77 20.95
CA GLU A 91 41.17 27.43 20.37
C GLU A 91 41.18 27.21 18.85
N PHE A 92 40.02 26.92 18.28
CA PHE A 92 39.85 26.82 16.84
C PHE A 92 39.64 28.22 16.24
N ASP A 93 40.53 28.64 15.35
CA ASP A 93 40.49 29.98 14.73
C ASP A 93 39.64 30.06 13.45
N GLY A 94 38.91 28.99 13.11
CA GLY A 94 38.21 28.81 11.84
C GLY A 94 38.94 27.89 10.85
N THR A 95 40.26 27.72 11.01
CA THR A 95 41.10 26.91 10.13
C THR A 95 42.04 25.95 10.85
N HIS A 96 42.60 26.37 11.98
CA HIS A 96 43.61 25.65 12.73
C HIS A 96 43.33 25.72 14.23
N TRP A 97 43.81 24.72 14.95
CA TRP A 97 43.89 24.73 16.40
C TRP A 97 45.12 25.53 16.83
N ARG A 98 44.93 26.58 17.62
CA ARG A 98 46.01 27.39 18.20
C ARG A 98 45.96 27.31 19.71
N ARG A 99 47.11 27.13 20.34
CA ARG A 99 47.22 27.12 21.80
C ARG A 99 46.57 28.38 22.38
N SER A 100 45.56 28.20 23.22
CA SER A 100 44.89 29.31 23.89
C SER A 100 45.70 29.76 25.10
N ARG A 101 45.55 31.03 25.48
CA ARG A 101 46.05 31.55 26.76
C ARG A 101 45.10 31.26 27.92
N GLU A 102 43.88 30.82 27.62
CA GLU A 102 42.91 30.42 28.64
C GLU A 102 43.35 29.11 29.30
N THR A 103 43.25 29.04 30.63
CA THR A 103 43.39 27.81 31.40
C THR A 103 42.04 27.45 32.00
N LEU A 104 41.66 26.18 31.91
CA LEU A 104 40.43 25.68 32.51
C LEU A 104 40.72 25.01 33.86
N GLU A 105 39.97 25.41 34.88
CA GLU A 105 40.02 24.85 36.24
C GLU A 105 38.70 24.13 36.56
N GLY A 106 38.75 23.10 37.42
CA GLY A 106 37.54 22.43 37.94
C GLY A 106 36.91 21.35 37.06
N PHE A 107 37.67 20.76 36.12
CA PHE A 107 37.14 19.75 35.20
C PHE A 107 37.06 18.35 35.83
N THR A 108 35.90 17.72 35.76
CA THR A 108 35.72 16.30 36.12
C THR A 108 35.55 15.49 34.83
N LEU A 109 36.31 14.41 34.69
CA LEU A 109 36.21 13.49 33.56
C LEU A 109 34.89 12.72 33.65
N ALA A 110 34.07 12.78 32.59
CA ALA A 110 32.83 12.02 32.53
C ALA A 110 33.09 10.50 32.35
N ASP A 111 32.08 9.71 32.70
CA ASP A 111 32.07 8.26 32.59
C ASP A 111 32.32 7.78 31.16
N THR A 112 32.81 6.55 31.02
CA THR A 112 33.01 5.93 29.70
C THR A 112 31.70 5.83 28.90
N PRO A 113 31.76 6.02 27.57
CA PRO A 113 30.58 5.99 26.72
C PRO A 113 29.95 4.59 26.74
N PRO A 114 28.65 4.45 26.41
CA PRO A 114 28.01 3.15 26.34
C PRO A 114 28.69 2.26 25.30
N ALA A 115 28.69 0.95 25.55
CA ALA A 115 29.42 -0.03 24.73
C ALA A 115 29.00 -0.04 23.24
N LYS A 116 27.78 0.42 22.94
CA LYS A 116 27.28 0.60 21.57
C LYS A 116 26.61 1.97 21.47
N LEU A 117 27.16 2.82 20.61
CA LEU A 117 26.60 4.15 20.35
C LEU A 117 25.49 4.06 19.30
N PRO A 118 24.47 4.94 19.34
CA PRO A 118 23.50 5.08 18.28
C PRO A 118 24.18 5.52 16.97
N MET A 119 23.63 5.18 15.81
CA MET A 119 24.17 5.65 14.54
C MET A 119 23.86 7.13 14.31
N THR A 120 24.85 7.91 13.87
CA THR A 120 24.62 9.31 13.48
C THR A 120 23.67 9.41 12.28
N PRO A 121 22.99 10.55 12.07
CA PRO A 121 22.16 10.74 10.88
C PRO A 121 22.91 10.53 9.56
N GLU A 122 24.20 10.88 9.47
CA GLU A 122 25.03 10.65 8.29
C GLU A 122 25.37 9.18 8.09
N GLN A 123 25.65 8.45 9.18
CA GLN A 123 25.86 7.00 9.13
C GLN A 123 24.60 6.29 8.65
N GLN A 124 23.44 6.68 9.19
CA GLN A 124 22.14 6.17 8.76
C GLN A 124 21.91 6.45 7.27
N GLN A 125 22.14 7.68 6.81
CA GLN A 125 21.97 8.04 5.40
C GLN A 125 22.94 7.27 4.49
N ARG A 126 24.19 7.07 4.91
CA ARG A 126 25.18 6.30 4.15
C ARG A 126 24.79 4.83 4.05
N GLN A 127 24.41 4.21 5.16
CA GLN A 127 23.94 2.83 5.17
C GLN A 127 22.67 2.66 4.34
N TRP A 128 21.74 3.63 4.42
CA TRP A 128 20.54 3.62 3.59
C TRP A 128 20.88 3.64 2.11
N LYS A 129 21.77 4.54 1.67
CA LYS A 129 22.26 4.58 0.28
C LYS A 129 22.95 3.30 -0.16
N GLU A 130 23.71 2.67 0.73
CA GLU A 130 24.35 1.39 0.43
C GLU A 130 23.30 0.28 0.23
N LEU A 131 22.28 0.21 1.10
CA LEU A 131 21.19 -0.75 1.00
C LEU A 131 20.28 -0.53 -0.22
N GLN A 132 20.12 0.72 -0.65
CA GLN A 132 19.39 1.06 -1.89
C GLN A 132 20.01 0.37 -3.12
N SER A 133 21.32 0.17 -3.12
CA SER A 133 22.06 -0.46 -4.23
C SER A 133 22.15 -2.00 -4.15
N LYS A 134 21.77 -2.60 -3.01
CA LYS A 134 21.90 -4.04 -2.77
C LYS A 134 20.64 -4.80 -3.14
N ASP A 135 20.82 -5.98 -3.73
CA ASP A 135 19.78 -7.00 -3.79
C ASP A 135 19.71 -7.72 -2.44
N LEU A 136 18.71 -7.33 -1.65
CA LEU A 136 18.50 -7.86 -0.29
C LEU A 136 17.67 -9.15 -0.28
N ALA A 137 16.96 -9.47 -1.36
CA ALA A 137 16.06 -10.62 -1.41
C ALA A 137 16.81 -11.91 -1.84
N SER A 138 17.76 -11.78 -2.76
CA SER A 138 18.50 -12.91 -3.36
C SER A 138 19.16 -13.88 -2.36
N PRO A 139 19.76 -13.43 -1.23
CA PRO A 139 20.33 -14.36 -0.25
C PRO A 139 19.31 -15.26 0.43
N TYR A 140 18.03 -14.87 0.47
CA TYR A 140 16.97 -15.57 1.20
C TYR A 140 16.18 -16.55 0.33
N LEU A 141 16.41 -16.55 -0.98
CA LEU A 141 15.59 -17.28 -1.95
C LEU A 141 15.49 -18.77 -1.66
N ALA A 142 16.63 -19.43 -1.47
CA ALA A 142 16.71 -20.87 -1.22
C ALA A 142 15.99 -21.28 0.09
N GLY A 143 16.15 -20.48 1.15
CA GLY A 143 15.52 -20.73 2.44
C GLY A 143 14.00 -20.56 2.38
N ILE A 144 13.51 -19.55 1.66
CA ILE A 144 12.07 -19.31 1.48
C ILE A 144 11.44 -20.41 0.63
N ASN A 145 12.07 -20.81 -0.47
CA ASN A 145 11.56 -21.90 -1.29
C ASN A 145 11.47 -23.22 -0.52
N SER A 146 12.48 -23.53 0.32
CA SER A 146 12.44 -24.70 1.21
C SER A 146 11.26 -24.63 2.20
N LYS A 147 10.95 -23.44 2.72
CA LYS A 147 9.80 -23.23 3.61
C LYS A 147 8.47 -23.46 2.87
N ILE A 148 8.32 -22.92 1.67
CA ILE A 148 7.11 -23.13 0.84
C ILE A 148 6.96 -24.61 0.49
N ALA A 149 8.05 -25.27 0.08
CA ALA A 149 8.04 -26.70 -0.21
C ALA A 149 7.57 -27.53 0.99
N LYS A 150 7.95 -27.13 2.20
CA LYS A 150 7.48 -27.76 3.43
C LYS A 150 6.00 -27.49 3.70
N ASP A 151 5.53 -26.27 3.45
CA ASP A 151 4.15 -25.84 3.75
C ASP A 151 3.13 -26.43 2.76
N PHE A 152 3.51 -26.64 1.49
CA PHE A 152 2.63 -27.14 0.43
C PHE A 152 2.95 -28.56 -0.05
N GLY A 153 4.03 -29.16 0.44
CA GLY A 153 4.52 -30.48 -0.01
C GLY A 153 5.20 -30.46 -1.39
N ILE A 154 5.22 -29.33 -2.08
CA ILE A 154 5.85 -29.11 -3.38
C ILE A 154 6.49 -27.71 -3.38
N GLY A 155 7.73 -27.63 -3.86
CA GLY A 155 8.47 -26.37 -4.01
C GLY A 155 8.57 -25.94 -5.47
N PHE A 156 9.04 -24.71 -5.69
CA PHE A 156 9.38 -24.26 -7.03
C PHE A 156 10.75 -24.84 -7.44
N THR A 157 10.92 -25.19 -8.72
CA THR A 157 12.25 -25.41 -9.29
C THR A 157 13.04 -24.10 -9.29
N GLU A 158 14.36 -24.15 -9.39
CA GLU A 158 15.19 -22.94 -9.44
C GLU A 158 14.82 -22.03 -10.62
N GLN A 159 14.50 -22.60 -11.78
CA GLN A 159 14.05 -21.84 -12.96
C GLN A 159 12.69 -21.18 -12.73
N GLN A 160 11.68 -21.94 -12.29
CA GLN A 160 10.36 -21.43 -11.90
C GLN A 160 10.46 -20.28 -10.91
N TYR A 161 11.32 -20.50 -9.93
CA TYR A 161 11.52 -19.57 -8.85
C TYR A 161 12.15 -18.28 -9.35
N ASN A 162 13.22 -18.35 -10.15
CA ASN A 162 13.87 -17.17 -10.73
C ASN A 162 12.92 -16.40 -11.65
N GLU A 163 12.05 -17.10 -12.37
CA GLU A 163 11.02 -16.50 -13.20
C GLU A 163 9.95 -15.78 -12.35
N ILE A 164 9.36 -16.47 -11.38
CA ILE A 164 8.41 -15.89 -10.42
C ILE A 164 9.04 -14.73 -9.65
N ALA A 165 10.32 -14.83 -9.28
CA ALA A 165 11.08 -13.78 -8.61
C ALA A 165 11.35 -12.59 -9.52
N SER A 166 11.56 -12.80 -10.83
CA SER A 166 11.65 -11.72 -11.81
C SER A 166 10.34 -10.96 -11.98
N PHE A 167 9.22 -11.64 -11.68
CA PHE A 167 7.91 -11.03 -11.64
C PHE A 167 7.48 -10.50 -10.27
N LEU A 168 8.25 -10.72 -9.18
CA LEU A 168 8.17 -9.78 -8.07
C LEU A 168 8.48 -8.46 -8.74
N PRO A 169 7.55 -7.50 -8.74
CA PRO A 169 7.79 -6.25 -9.41
C PRO A 169 9.16 -5.73 -8.95
N THR A 170 10.11 -5.59 -9.87
CA THR A 170 11.34 -4.81 -9.64
C THR A 170 11.01 -3.46 -8.98
N PRO A 171 9.80 -2.89 -9.20
CA PRO A 171 9.24 -1.83 -8.39
C PRO A 171 8.09 -2.28 -7.48
N LEU A 172 8.29 -3.16 -6.49
CA LEU A 172 7.26 -3.63 -5.55
C LEU A 172 6.60 -2.55 -4.66
N LEU A 173 6.81 -1.29 -5.02
CA LEU A 173 6.11 -0.16 -4.45
C LEU A 173 5.71 0.90 -5.47
N GLY A 174 6.20 0.94 -6.72
CA GLY A 174 6.24 2.22 -7.46
C GLY A 174 7.01 3.36 -6.74
N GLN A 175 7.29 3.22 -5.45
CA GLN A 175 8.17 3.98 -4.60
C GLN A 175 9.53 3.28 -4.68
N ARG A 176 10.42 3.84 -5.49
CA ARG A 176 11.84 3.47 -5.41
C ARG A 176 12.27 3.66 -3.96
N LYS A 177 13.23 2.88 -3.47
CA LYS A 177 13.84 3.16 -2.16
C LYS A 177 14.32 4.62 -2.07
N ASP A 178 14.61 5.25 -3.22
CA ASP A 178 14.99 6.65 -3.39
C ASP A 178 13.84 7.65 -3.18
N ASP A 179 12.58 7.22 -3.23
CA ASP A 179 11.40 8.07 -3.02
C ASP A 179 11.17 8.35 -1.52
N PHE A 180 11.93 7.71 -0.63
CA PHE A 180 11.89 7.92 0.81
C PHE A 180 13.10 8.70 1.28
N SER A 181 12.85 9.76 2.05
CA SER A 181 13.87 10.60 2.67
C SER A 181 14.69 9.84 3.73
N ASP A 182 14.10 8.81 4.35
CA ASP A 182 14.64 8.11 5.50
C ASP A 182 14.14 6.66 5.58
N VAL A 183 14.90 5.82 6.29
CA VAL A 183 14.63 4.39 6.43
C VAL A 183 13.38 4.10 7.25
N GLN A 184 13.01 4.95 8.21
CA GLN A 184 11.85 4.72 9.07
C GLN A 184 10.55 4.82 8.26
N SER A 185 10.44 5.85 7.43
CA SER A 185 9.33 6.04 6.49
C SER A 185 9.22 4.87 5.52
N TYR A 186 10.35 4.39 4.99
CA TYR A 186 10.39 3.20 4.14
C TYR A 186 9.88 1.96 4.88
N LEU A 187 10.46 1.64 6.05
CA LEU A 187 10.08 0.47 6.83
C LEU A 187 8.61 0.49 7.25
N LYS A 188 8.06 1.67 7.55
CA LYS A 188 6.63 1.81 7.85
C LYS A 188 5.78 1.44 6.64
N ALA A 189 6.04 2.05 5.48
CA ALA A 189 5.32 1.73 4.25
C ALA A 189 5.46 0.24 3.88
N TYR A 190 6.65 -0.33 4.05
CA TYR A 190 6.94 -1.75 3.80
C TYR A 190 6.16 -2.67 4.74
N LYS A 191 6.12 -2.34 6.03
CA LYS A 191 5.34 -3.08 7.02
C LYS A 191 3.85 -3.03 6.72
N ASP A 192 3.33 -1.86 6.38
CA ASP A 192 1.93 -1.67 6.03
C ASP A 192 1.58 -2.49 4.77
N ALA A 193 2.44 -2.49 3.75
CA ALA A 193 2.27 -3.32 2.55
C ALA A 193 2.25 -4.83 2.86
N ILE A 194 3.05 -5.29 3.84
CA ILE A 194 3.08 -6.71 4.22
C ILE A 194 1.87 -7.10 5.09
N THR A 195 1.47 -6.24 6.02
CA THR A 195 0.55 -6.61 7.12
C THR A 195 -0.88 -6.10 6.98
N ASP A 196 -1.12 -5.03 6.23
CA ASP A 196 -2.47 -4.51 5.99
C ASP A 196 -2.97 -5.01 4.63
N GLU A 197 -3.89 -5.96 4.63
CA GLU A 197 -4.52 -6.49 3.41
C GLU A 197 -5.28 -5.43 2.61
N ASN A 198 -5.63 -4.30 3.24
CA ASN A 198 -6.28 -3.16 2.58
C ASN A 198 -5.27 -2.18 1.96
N ASN A 199 -3.97 -2.37 2.19
CA ASN A 199 -2.96 -1.53 1.60
C ASN A 199 -2.94 -1.76 0.08
N ILE A 200 -2.94 -0.68 -0.71
CA ILE A 200 -2.95 -0.77 -2.18
C ILE A 200 -1.77 -1.60 -2.72
N ILE A 201 -0.61 -1.53 -2.09
CA ILE A 201 0.57 -2.31 -2.46
C ILE A 201 0.36 -3.79 -2.13
N HIS A 202 -0.25 -4.11 -0.98
CA HIS A 202 -0.61 -5.48 -0.65
C HIS A 202 -1.50 -6.09 -1.72
N GLN A 203 -2.53 -5.34 -2.14
CA GLN A 203 -3.47 -5.77 -3.17
C GLN A 203 -2.77 -5.93 -4.53
N GLN A 204 -1.83 -5.04 -4.87
CA GLN A 204 -1.01 -5.16 -6.07
C GLN A 204 -0.12 -6.41 -6.04
N ILE A 205 0.52 -6.72 -4.91
CA ILE A 205 1.31 -7.96 -4.71
C ILE A 205 0.42 -9.19 -4.93
N ALA A 206 -0.75 -9.22 -4.31
CA ALA A 206 -1.69 -10.32 -4.42
C ALA A 206 -2.23 -10.47 -5.87
N GLY A 207 -2.53 -9.34 -6.52
CA GLY A 207 -2.92 -9.30 -7.93
C GLY A 207 -1.80 -9.80 -8.84
N GLN A 208 -0.56 -9.38 -8.59
CA GLN A 208 0.60 -9.84 -9.36
C GLN A 208 0.84 -11.34 -9.18
N ALA A 209 0.76 -11.86 -7.96
CA ALA A 209 0.85 -13.30 -7.69
C ALA A 209 -0.24 -14.10 -8.43
N SER A 210 -1.39 -13.47 -8.68
CA SER A 210 -2.48 -14.03 -9.47
C SER A 210 -2.25 -13.89 -10.98
N ARG A 211 -1.45 -12.93 -11.46
CA ARG A 211 -1.19 -12.68 -12.88
C ARG A 211 0.05 -13.37 -13.43
N THR A 212 1.00 -13.73 -12.57
CA THR A 212 2.27 -14.39 -12.95
C THR A 212 2.05 -15.86 -13.29
N PHE A 213 1.12 -16.10 -14.21
CA PHE A 213 0.88 -17.39 -14.83
C PHE A 213 1.95 -17.65 -15.88
N ASP A 214 2.76 -18.66 -15.62
CA ASP A 214 3.37 -19.44 -16.68
C ASP A 214 2.82 -20.86 -16.57
N TYR A 215 2.08 -21.28 -17.60
CA TYR A 215 1.48 -22.61 -17.69
C TYR A 215 2.56 -23.68 -17.92
N THR A 216 3.70 -23.32 -18.51
CA THR A 216 4.70 -24.31 -18.91
C THR A 216 5.48 -24.89 -17.74
N THR A 217 5.55 -24.15 -16.63
CA THR A 217 6.38 -24.56 -15.51
C THR A 217 5.67 -25.51 -14.53
N LEU A 218 4.37 -25.36 -14.25
CA LEU A 218 3.66 -26.19 -13.25
C LEU A 218 2.72 -27.25 -13.85
N GLU A 219 2.57 -27.30 -15.16
CA GLU A 219 1.98 -28.42 -15.89
C GLU A 219 2.68 -29.73 -15.50
N GLY A 220 1.96 -30.61 -14.79
CA GLY A 220 2.46 -31.90 -14.29
C GLY A 220 2.57 -32.01 -12.77
N THR A 221 2.46 -30.91 -12.02
CA THR A 221 2.47 -30.98 -10.54
C THR A 221 1.13 -31.40 -9.92
N GLY A 222 0.04 -31.30 -10.69
CA GLY A 222 -1.32 -31.60 -10.21
C GLY A 222 -1.87 -30.60 -9.18
N ILE A 223 -1.18 -29.47 -8.96
CA ILE A 223 -1.59 -28.44 -8.01
C ILE A 223 -2.67 -27.54 -8.65
N ASP A 224 -3.79 -27.36 -7.95
CA ASP A 224 -4.84 -26.44 -8.38
C ASP A 224 -4.37 -24.98 -8.44
N ILE A 225 -4.98 -24.19 -9.32
CA ILE A 225 -4.60 -22.80 -9.57
C ILE A 225 -4.67 -21.93 -8.28
N PRO A 226 -5.72 -21.99 -7.45
CA PRO A 226 -5.76 -21.24 -6.19
C PRO A 226 -4.58 -21.53 -5.27
N THR A 227 -4.14 -22.77 -5.18
CA THR A 227 -2.98 -23.18 -4.40
C THR A 227 -1.71 -22.59 -4.98
N GLN A 228 -1.54 -22.60 -6.31
CA GLN A 228 -0.40 -21.94 -6.95
C GLN A 228 -0.40 -20.43 -6.70
N THR A 229 -1.55 -19.75 -6.83
CA THR A 229 -1.69 -18.33 -6.51
C THR A 229 -1.34 -18.05 -5.05
N LEU A 230 -1.79 -18.90 -4.13
CA LEU A 230 -1.48 -18.78 -2.71
C LEU A 230 0.01 -19.01 -2.42
N MET A 231 0.63 -20.01 -3.06
CA MET A 231 2.08 -20.26 -2.97
C MET A 231 2.89 -19.06 -3.47
N LYS A 232 2.52 -18.48 -4.61
CA LYS A 232 3.15 -17.26 -5.16
C LYS A 232 2.95 -16.06 -4.24
N LYS A 233 1.74 -15.88 -3.70
CA LYS A 233 1.45 -14.83 -2.72
C LYS A 233 2.34 -14.98 -1.49
N GLN A 234 2.42 -16.19 -0.91
CA GLN A 234 3.27 -16.46 0.24
C GLN A 234 4.75 -16.28 -0.08
N LEU A 235 5.20 -16.68 -1.27
CA LEU A 235 6.56 -16.42 -1.73
C LEU A 235 6.89 -14.94 -1.72
N PHE A 236 6.03 -14.12 -2.35
CA PHE A 236 6.23 -12.68 -2.43
C PHE A 236 6.30 -12.05 -1.04
N PHE A 237 5.36 -12.37 -0.15
CA PHE A 237 5.37 -11.81 1.21
C PHE A 237 6.51 -12.33 2.07
N HIS A 238 6.96 -13.57 1.90
CA HIS A 238 8.15 -14.07 2.59
C HIS A 238 9.42 -13.35 2.16
N LEU A 239 9.55 -13.03 0.87
CA LEU A 239 10.67 -12.25 0.35
C LEU A 239 10.68 -10.83 0.89
N LEU A 240 9.53 -10.15 0.84
CA LEU A 240 9.37 -8.81 1.42
C LEU A 240 9.67 -8.80 2.93
N THR A 241 9.23 -9.83 3.64
CA THR A 241 9.49 -9.99 5.08
C THR A 241 10.98 -10.21 5.37
N ALA A 242 11.67 -11.00 4.54
CA ALA A 242 13.10 -11.24 4.70
C ALA A 242 13.89 -9.95 4.46
N GLU A 243 13.58 -9.20 3.40
CA GLU A 243 14.19 -7.90 3.14
C GLU A 243 13.91 -6.89 4.26
N TYR A 244 12.66 -6.80 4.75
CA TYR A 244 12.30 -5.97 5.90
C TYR A 244 13.18 -6.27 7.12
N ASN A 245 13.32 -7.56 7.43
CA ASN A 245 14.10 -8.02 8.58
C ASN A 245 15.59 -7.77 8.41
N GLU A 246 16.13 -7.86 7.19
CA GLU A 246 17.51 -7.53 6.90
C GLU A 246 17.80 -6.04 7.12
N ILE A 247 16.92 -5.16 6.62
CA ILE A 247 17.04 -3.72 6.87
C ILE A 247 16.96 -3.45 8.37
N CYS A 248 16.01 -4.06 9.09
CA CYS A 248 15.92 -3.93 10.54
C CYS A 248 17.21 -4.37 11.24
N ASN A 249 17.84 -5.47 10.81
CA ASN A 249 19.10 -5.94 11.40
C ASN A 249 20.23 -4.91 11.20
N VAL A 250 20.37 -4.36 10.00
CA VAL A 250 21.41 -3.36 9.68
C VAL A 250 21.26 -2.11 10.56
N PHE A 251 20.02 -1.66 10.78
CA PHE A 251 19.75 -0.49 11.62
C PHE A 251 19.62 -0.81 13.13
N GLY A 252 19.83 -2.06 13.53
CA GLY A 252 19.74 -2.49 14.93
C GLY A 252 18.33 -2.46 15.52
N LEU A 253 17.30 -2.60 14.67
CA LEU A 253 15.87 -2.56 15.02
C LEU A 253 15.33 -3.97 15.33
N SER A 254 16.12 -4.82 16.01
CA SER A 254 15.87 -6.26 16.14
C SER A 254 14.55 -6.64 16.80
N ASP A 255 14.01 -5.79 17.66
CA ASP A 255 12.75 -6.04 18.39
C ASP A 255 11.52 -5.90 17.49
N LYS A 256 11.69 -5.35 16.28
CA LYS A 256 10.60 -5.14 15.32
C LYS A 256 10.57 -6.20 14.22
N LYS A 257 11.26 -7.33 14.36
CA LYS A 257 11.23 -8.41 13.36
C LYS A 257 9.80 -8.79 13.02
N LEU A 258 9.48 -8.75 11.73
CA LEU A 258 8.18 -9.12 11.23
C LEU A 258 8.13 -10.63 11.09
N ALA A 259 7.18 -11.26 11.80
CA ALA A 259 6.76 -12.62 11.50
C ALA A 259 5.59 -12.54 10.54
N TYR A 260 5.82 -12.89 9.27
CA TYR A 260 4.71 -13.13 8.38
C TYR A 260 3.99 -14.40 8.83
N ALA A 261 2.82 -14.24 9.44
CA ALA A 261 1.92 -15.35 9.67
C ALA A 261 1.63 -15.96 8.31
N SER A 262 2.08 -17.21 8.08
CA SER A 262 1.70 -17.89 6.85
C SER A 262 0.18 -17.85 6.73
N TYR A 263 -0.34 -17.70 5.52
CA TYR A 263 -1.73 -18.07 5.26
C TYR A 263 -1.79 -19.60 5.36
N ALA A 264 -1.59 -20.14 6.57
CA ALA A 264 -2.05 -21.48 6.86
C ALA A 264 -3.52 -21.44 6.51
N ARG A 265 -3.92 -22.20 5.49
CA ARG A 265 -5.34 -22.49 5.28
C ARG A 265 -5.86 -22.86 6.68
N PRO A 266 -6.89 -22.19 7.26
CA PRO A 266 -7.82 -23.00 8.03
C PRO A 266 -8.18 -24.09 7.03
N ARG A 267 -7.74 -25.35 7.22
CA ARG A 267 -8.15 -26.44 6.34
C ARG A 267 -9.68 -26.33 6.29
N PRO A 268 -10.29 -25.87 5.20
CA PRO A 268 -11.71 -25.97 5.09
C PRO A 268 -11.90 -27.48 4.97
N GLN A 269 -12.60 -28.07 5.94
CA GLN A 269 -13.27 -29.32 5.64
C GLN A 269 -14.32 -28.97 4.57
N GLY A 270 -13.91 -29.08 3.30
CA GLY A 270 -14.75 -28.84 2.13
C GLY A 270 -14.75 -27.40 1.62
N ALA A 271 -14.67 -27.30 0.28
CA ALA A 271 -14.91 -26.14 -0.59
C ALA A 271 -13.73 -25.20 -0.89
N ASP A 272 -13.21 -25.37 -2.12
CA ASP A 272 -12.30 -24.50 -2.85
C ASP A 272 -13.14 -23.46 -3.61
N ILE A 273 -12.87 -22.16 -3.42
CA ILE A 273 -13.65 -21.05 -4.00
C ILE A 273 -13.66 -21.11 -5.55
N ARG A 274 -12.72 -21.83 -6.21
CA ARG A 274 -12.80 -22.08 -7.65
C ARG A 274 -13.49 -23.39 -8.03
N GLN A 275 -13.60 -24.38 -7.13
CA GLN A 275 -14.58 -25.46 -7.29
C GLN A 275 -16.03 -24.96 -7.10
N GLU A 276 -16.20 -23.78 -6.49
CA GLU A 276 -17.48 -23.07 -6.41
C GLU A 276 -17.76 -22.18 -7.63
N LEU A 277 -16.73 -21.62 -8.29
CA LEU A 277 -16.89 -20.76 -9.49
C LEU A 277 -16.84 -21.52 -10.82
N ILE A 278 -16.17 -22.68 -10.88
CA ILE A 278 -16.42 -23.65 -11.96
C ILE A 278 -17.83 -24.15 -11.69
N PRO A 279 -18.82 -23.88 -12.57
CA PRO A 279 -20.12 -24.52 -12.42
C PRO A 279 -19.85 -26.01 -12.22
N GLN A 280 -20.43 -26.61 -11.18
CA GLN A 280 -20.47 -28.07 -11.01
C GLN A 280 -21.37 -28.66 -12.10
N ASP A 281 -21.10 -28.30 -13.36
CA ASP A 281 -21.66 -28.95 -14.51
C ASP A 281 -20.92 -30.27 -14.63
N ASP A 282 -21.62 -31.35 -14.29
CA ASP A 282 -21.20 -32.73 -14.51
C ASP A 282 -20.83 -33.01 -15.99
N PHE A 283 -21.06 -32.04 -16.87
CA PHE A 283 -20.88 -32.12 -18.32
C PHE A 283 -19.41 -32.03 -18.77
N PHE A 284 -18.56 -31.26 -18.08
CA PHE A 284 -17.15 -31.10 -18.44
C PHE A 284 -16.24 -31.58 -17.32
N ASN A 285 -15.27 -32.44 -17.65
CA ASN A 285 -14.22 -32.79 -16.71
C ASN A 285 -13.21 -31.64 -16.54
N LEU A 286 -12.37 -31.72 -15.51
CA LEU A 286 -11.40 -30.67 -15.19
C LEU A 286 -10.50 -30.28 -16.36
N GLN A 287 -10.02 -31.25 -17.14
CA GLN A 287 -9.16 -31.00 -18.30
C GLN A 287 -9.92 -30.24 -19.40
N GLN A 288 -11.19 -30.56 -19.62
CA GLN A 288 -12.04 -29.85 -20.57
C GLN A 288 -12.34 -28.42 -20.10
N CYS A 289 -12.64 -28.22 -18.81
CA CYS A 289 -12.81 -26.88 -18.23
C CYS A 289 -11.55 -26.03 -18.41
N GLN A 290 -10.35 -26.60 -18.24
CA GLN A 290 -9.07 -25.90 -18.46
C GLN A 290 -8.89 -25.46 -19.92
N ILE A 291 -9.20 -26.34 -20.88
CA ILE A 291 -9.13 -26.01 -22.31
C ILE A 291 -10.11 -24.89 -22.65
N LEU A 292 -11.35 -24.99 -22.16
CA LEU A 292 -12.37 -23.96 -22.36
C LEU A 292 -11.89 -22.63 -21.76
N PHE A 293 -11.41 -22.62 -20.52
CA PHE A 293 -10.89 -21.42 -19.87
C PHE A 293 -9.79 -20.74 -20.72
N HIS A 294 -8.82 -21.50 -21.23
CA HIS A 294 -7.78 -20.97 -22.10
C HIS A 294 -8.34 -20.34 -23.39
N LYS A 295 -9.40 -20.93 -23.97
CA LYS A 295 -10.08 -20.35 -25.13
C LYS A 295 -10.79 -19.05 -24.79
N LEU A 296 -11.40 -18.95 -23.61
CA LEU A 296 -11.97 -17.70 -23.14
C LEU A 296 -10.88 -16.62 -22.98
N GLU A 297 -9.73 -16.95 -22.41
CA GLU A 297 -8.60 -16.01 -22.30
C GLU A 297 -8.16 -15.49 -23.69
N GLN A 298 -8.11 -16.36 -24.71
CA GLN A 298 -7.79 -15.94 -26.08
C GLN A 298 -8.81 -14.96 -26.65
N ILE A 299 -10.11 -15.18 -26.39
CA ILE A 299 -11.18 -14.25 -26.80
C ILE A 299 -11.02 -12.91 -26.08
N LEU A 300 -10.73 -12.96 -24.77
CA LEU A 300 -10.62 -11.78 -23.93
C LEU A 300 -9.28 -11.07 -24.06
N ALA A 301 -8.29 -11.62 -24.77
CA ALA A 301 -6.99 -10.96 -24.92
C ALA A 301 -7.14 -9.53 -25.45
N ASP A 302 -7.96 -9.34 -26.49
CA ASP A 302 -8.27 -8.00 -27.03
C ASP A 302 -9.16 -7.18 -26.09
N PHE A 303 -10.04 -7.85 -25.34
CA PHE A 303 -10.91 -7.23 -24.35
C PHE A 303 -10.09 -6.59 -23.22
N PHE A 304 -9.13 -7.32 -22.66
CA PHE A 304 -8.21 -6.82 -21.65
C PHE A 304 -7.21 -5.79 -22.19
N ASN A 305 -6.90 -5.84 -23.47
CA ASN A 305 -6.07 -4.83 -24.13
C ASN A 305 -6.82 -3.50 -24.33
N THR A 306 -8.16 -3.49 -24.26
CA THR A 306 -8.89 -2.22 -24.19
C THR A 306 -8.51 -1.52 -22.88
N HIS A 307 -8.18 -0.23 -22.98
CA HIS A 307 -7.75 0.56 -21.84
C HIS A 307 -8.98 0.99 -21.04
N PHE A 308 -9.53 0.09 -20.24
CA PHE A 308 -10.46 0.49 -19.18
C PHE A 308 -9.69 1.40 -18.22
N ALA A 309 -10.05 2.68 -18.20
CA ALA A 309 -9.41 3.64 -17.32
C ALA A 309 -9.69 3.29 -15.85
N HIS A 310 -10.85 2.67 -15.58
CA HIS A 310 -11.33 2.39 -14.23
C HIS A 310 -11.99 1.01 -14.09
N THR A 311 -11.96 0.46 -12.88
CA THR A 311 -12.59 -0.84 -12.54
C THR A 311 -14.11 -0.84 -12.76
N SER A 312 -14.80 0.30 -12.59
CA SER A 312 -16.22 0.43 -12.94
C SER A 312 -16.48 0.18 -14.41
N ASP A 313 -15.60 0.67 -15.27
CA ASP A 313 -15.78 0.61 -16.72
C ASP A 313 -15.64 -0.84 -17.17
N TYR A 314 -14.65 -1.54 -16.62
CA TYR A 314 -14.48 -2.97 -16.83
C TYR A 314 -15.68 -3.79 -16.33
N CYS A 315 -16.15 -3.50 -15.11
CA CYS A 315 -17.33 -4.18 -14.54
C CYS A 315 -18.59 -3.94 -15.40
N GLY A 316 -18.82 -2.70 -15.84
CA GLY A 316 -19.93 -2.33 -16.70
C GLY A 316 -19.84 -3.01 -18.06
N GLU A 317 -18.64 -3.06 -18.66
CA GLU A 317 -18.42 -3.73 -19.93
C GLU A 317 -18.61 -5.25 -19.82
N LEU A 318 -18.14 -5.90 -18.74
CA LEU A 318 -18.42 -7.31 -18.49
C LEU A 318 -19.92 -7.58 -18.47
N ASN A 319 -20.69 -6.73 -17.79
CA ASN A 319 -22.15 -6.86 -17.79
C ASN A 319 -22.75 -6.68 -19.20
N GLN A 320 -22.24 -5.74 -20.00
CA GLN A 320 -22.65 -5.61 -21.41
C GLN A 320 -22.32 -6.86 -22.22
N VAL A 321 -21.13 -7.44 -22.09
CA VAL A 321 -20.74 -8.70 -22.75
C VAL A 321 -21.71 -9.83 -22.37
N ILE A 322 -22.06 -9.95 -21.08
CA ILE A 322 -22.93 -11.01 -20.58
C ILE A 322 -24.36 -10.84 -21.11
N GLN A 323 -24.91 -9.64 -21.05
CA GLN A 323 -26.32 -9.37 -21.29
C GLN A 323 -26.66 -9.08 -22.76
N ASN A 324 -25.74 -8.48 -23.52
CA ASN A 324 -25.99 -8.06 -24.89
C ASN A 324 -25.46 -9.10 -25.89
N GLN A 325 -26.36 -9.91 -26.45
CA GLN A 325 -26.02 -10.92 -27.47
C GLN A 325 -25.41 -10.30 -28.74
N GLU A 326 -25.68 -9.02 -29.01
CA GLU A 326 -25.10 -8.32 -30.16
C GLU A 326 -23.68 -7.81 -29.92
N HIS A 327 -23.19 -7.88 -28.67
CA HIS A 327 -21.86 -7.45 -28.29
C HIS A 327 -20.78 -8.27 -29.01
N GLU A 328 -19.71 -7.60 -29.48
CA GLU A 328 -18.67 -8.26 -30.29
C GLU A 328 -18.03 -9.44 -29.56
N ILE A 329 -17.69 -9.26 -28.28
CA ILE A 329 -17.13 -10.33 -27.45
C ILE A 329 -18.13 -11.46 -27.22
N HIS A 330 -19.42 -11.17 -27.04
CA HIS A 330 -20.45 -12.20 -26.90
C HIS A 330 -20.52 -13.06 -28.18
N LYS A 331 -20.48 -12.43 -29.36
CA LYS A 331 -20.43 -13.13 -30.66
C LYS A 331 -19.16 -13.97 -30.82
N LYS A 332 -18.01 -13.49 -30.32
CA LYS A 332 -16.76 -14.28 -30.29
C LYS A 332 -16.88 -15.48 -29.35
N ILE A 333 -17.50 -15.32 -28.18
CA ILE A 333 -17.80 -16.41 -27.24
C ILE A 333 -18.70 -17.44 -27.90
N GLU A 334 -19.77 -17.00 -28.58
CA GLU A 334 -20.62 -17.91 -29.36
C GLU A 334 -19.82 -18.63 -30.42
N THR A 335 -19.12 -17.91 -31.30
CA THR A 335 -18.29 -18.51 -32.36
C THR A 335 -17.30 -19.53 -31.80
N GLN A 336 -16.61 -19.19 -30.71
CA GLN A 336 -15.64 -20.09 -30.08
C GLN A 336 -16.31 -21.30 -29.41
N ALA A 337 -17.49 -21.15 -28.81
CA ALA A 337 -18.27 -22.28 -28.30
C ALA A 337 -18.70 -23.23 -29.43
N TYR A 338 -18.91 -22.70 -30.65
CA TYR A 338 -19.17 -23.46 -31.86
C TYR A 338 -17.92 -24.15 -32.44
N ASP A 339 -16.77 -23.48 -32.43
CA ASP A 339 -15.53 -23.93 -33.10
C ASP A 339 -14.60 -24.76 -32.20
N SER A 340 -14.70 -24.62 -30.88
CA SER A 340 -13.86 -25.36 -29.91
C SER A 340 -14.22 -26.84 -29.88
N PHE A 341 -13.74 -27.59 -30.85
CA PHE A 341 -13.99 -29.02 -30.90
C PHE A 341 -13.13 -29.76 -29.85
N LEU A 342 -13.77 -30.32 -28.81
CA LEU A 342 -13.19 -31.28 -27.85
C LEU A 342 -13.19 -32.72 -28.43
N THR A 343 -13.11 -32.87 -29.77
CA THR A 343 -13.31 -34.14 -30.50
C THR A 343 -12.09 -35.06 -30.59
N GLU A 344 -10.96 -34.77 -29.94
CA GLU A 344 -9.87 -35.75 -29.93
C GLU A 344 -10.20 -37.00 -29.09
N ASN A 345 -11.23 -36.94 -28.23
CA ASN A 345 -11.88 -38.15 -27.71
C ASN A 345 -12.88 -38.69 -28.74
N GLN A 346 -12.42 -39.59 -29.60
CA GLN A 346 -13.17 -40.29 -30.66
C GLN A 346 -14.46 -41.02 -30.20
N GLU A 347 -14.74 -41.13 -28.91
CA GLU A 347 -15.88 -41.89 -28.37
C GLU A 347 -17.23 -41.16 -28.51
N LEU A 348 -17.22 -39.83 -28.64
CA LEU A 348 -18.42 -39.03 -28.90
C LEU A 348 -18.36 -38.53 -30.35
N ASN A 349 -18.49 -39.41 -31.33
CA ASN A 349 -18.56 -38.99 -32.75
C ASN A 349 -19.89 -38.22 -32.97
N PRO A 350 -19.88 -36.88 -32.95
CA PRO A 350 -21.10 -36.10 -32.92
C PRO A 350 -21.72 -35.97 -34.32
N GLU A 351 -21.05 -36.49 -35.37
CA GLU A 351 -21.52 -36.40 -36.75
C GLU A 351 -22.89 -37.05 -37.00
N LYS A 352 -23.41 -37.84 -36.06
CA LYS A 352 -24.71 -38.51 -36.18
C LYS A 352 -25.85 -37.87 -35.36
N ASP A 353 -25.56 -36.92 -34.47
CA ASP A 353 -26.57 -36.32 -33.59
C ASP A 353 -26.40 -34.80 -33.48
N GLU A 354 -27.13 -34.08 -34.34
CA GLU A 354 -27.17 -32.60 -34.35
C GLU A 354 -27.78 -32.02 -33.06
N SER A 355 -28.63 -32.78 -32.35
CA SER A 355 -29.19 -32.35 -31.07
C SER A 355 -28.12 -32.32 -29.99
N LEU A 356 -27.31 -33.39 -29.91
CA LEU A 356 -26.19 -33.46 -28.97
C LEU A 356 -25.13 -32.38 -29.25
N LYS A 357 -24.80 -32.12 -30.53
CA LYS A 357 -23.92 -31.01 -30.92
C LYS A 357 -24.44 -29.66 -30.43
N THR A 358 -25.73 -29.39 -30.65
CA THR A 358 -26.36 -28.13 -30.25
C THR A 358 -26.34 -27.97 -28.74
N HIS A 359 -26.60 -29.06 -28.00
CA HIS A 359 -26.54 -29.06 -26.54
C HIS A 359 -25.12 -28.79 -26.02
N ILE A 360 -24.10 -29.49 -26.53
CA ILE A 360 -22.69 -29.26 -26.13
C ILE A 360 -22.28 -27.80 -26.38
N LYS A 361 -22.69 -27.22 -27.52
CA LYS A 361 -22.40 -25.81 -27.85
C LYS A 361 -23.03 -24.86 -26.83
N GLN A 362 -24.29 -25.09 -26.49
CA GLN A 362 -24.99 -24.29 -25.49
C GLN A 362 -24.30 -24.39 -24.12
N GLN A 363 -23.89 -25.59 -23.70
CA GLN A 363 -23.18 -25.79 -22.44
C GLN A 363 -21.83 -25.07 -22.39
N LYS A 364 -21.06 -25.06 -23.49
CA LYS A 364 -19.80 -24.29 -23.56
C LYS A 364 -20.04 -22.79 -23.50
N LYS A 365 -21.07 -22.29 -24.20
CA LYS A 365 -21.47 -20.89 -24.14
C LYS A 365 -21.83 -20.49 -22.70
N GLU A 366 -22.67 -21.29 -22.05
CA GLU A 366 -23.06 -21.10 -20.65
C GLU A 366 -21.85 -21.13 -19.72
N PHE A 367 -20.92 -22.08 -19.89
CA PHE A 367 -19.67 -22.13 -19.15
C PHE A 367 -18.87 -20.82 -19.25
N PHE A 368 -18.68 -20.28 -20.47
CA PHE A 368 -17.99 -19.00 -20.66
C PHE A 368 -18.71 -17.83 -20.00
N LEU A 369 -20.03 -17.72 -20.19
CA LEU A 369 -20.81 -16.64 -19.61
C LEU A 369 -20.87 -16.71 -18.08
N ASN A 370 -20.92 -17.91 -17.51
CA ASN A 370 -20.88 -18.12 -16.05
C ASN A 370 -19.55 -17.69 -15.45
N LEU A 371 -18.43 -17.94 -16.14
CA LEU A 371 -17.12 -17.45 -15.70
C LEU A 371 -17.04 -15.91 -15.72
N LEU A 372 -17.55 -15.28 -16.78
CA LEU A 372 -17.62 -13.83 -16.86
C LEU A 372 -18.55 -13.25 -15.77
N GLN A 373 -19.68 -13.91 -15.50
CA GLN A 373 -20.61 -13.52 -14.44
C GLN A 373 -19.96 -13.63 -13.05
N ALA A 374 -19.24 -14.71 -12.79
CA ALA A 374 -18.47 -14.90 -11.57
C ALA A 374 -17.43 -13.79 -11.35
N GLU A 375 -16.70 -13.41 -12.41
CA GLU A 375 -15.74 -12.32 -12.36
C GLU A 375 -16.43 -10.96 -12.13
N HIS A 376 -17.51 -10.70 -12.87
CA HIS A 376 -18.35 -9.52 -12.68
C HIS A 376 -18.83 -9.40 -11.22
N ASP A 377 -19.37 -10.48 -10.65
CA ASP A 377 -19.95 -10.47 -9.30
C ASP A 377 -18.88 -10.23 -8.23
N LEU A 378 -17.68 -10.79 -8.41
CA LEU A 378 -16.54 -10.54 -7.53
C LEU A 378 -16.16 -9.05 -7.53
N ILE A 379 -16.06 -8.44 -8.72
CA ILE A 379 -15.71 -7.03 -8.86
C ILE A 379 -16.83 -6.14 -8.29
N ALA A 380 -18.08 -6.45 -8.61
CA ALA A 380 -19.24 -5.73 -8.11
C ALA A 380 -19.33 -5.77 -6.58
N ALA A 381 -19.02 -6.92 -5.96
CA ALA A 381 -18.97 -7.07 -4.51
C ALA A 381 -17.87 -6.19 -3.88
N GLN A 382 -16.68 -6.15 -4.48
CA GLN A 382 -15.58 -5.29 -4.03
C GLN A 382 -15.96 -3.81 -4.13
N LEU A 383 -16.53 -3.38 -5.26
CA LEU A 383 -17.00 -2.00 -5.45
C LEU A 383 -18.12 -1.63 -4.48
N LEU A 384 -19.02 -2.56 -4.16
CA LEU A 384 -20.08 -2.34 -3.18
C LEU A 384 -19.49 -2.14 -1.78
N TYR A 385 -18.47 -2.92 -1.42
CA TYR A 385 -17.75 -2.74 -0.16
C TYR A 385 -17.08 -1.36 -0.09
N ASP A 386 -16.38 -0.95 -1.14
CA ASP A 386 -15.71 0.36 -1.21
C ASP A 386 -16.72 1.51 -1.13
N LEU A 387 -17.88 1.38 -1.79
CA LEU A 387 -18.98 2.32 -1.70
C LEU A 387 -19.54 2.41 -0.27
N LYS A 388 -19.79 1.28 0.41
CA LYS A 388 -20.24 1.25 1.81
C LYS A 388 -19.23 1.95 2.73
N LYS A 389 -17.94 1.69 2.53
CA LYS A 389 -16.83 2.32 3.26
C LYS A 389 -16.78 3.82 3.02
N ALA A 390 -16.92 4.27 1.77
CA ALA A 390 -16.96 5.69 1.43
C ALA A 390 -18.14 6.41 2.09
N VAL A 391 -19.34 5.81 2.09
CA VAL A 391 -20.53 6.37 2.76
C VAL A 391 -20.32 6.47 4.28
N ALA A 392 -19.78 5.43 4.91
CA ALA A 392 -19.46 5.44 6.34
C ALA A 392 -18.41 6.51 6.69
N GLY A 393 -17.33 6.59 5.91
CA GLY A 393 -16.29 7.60 6.07
C GLY A 393 -16.84 9.03 5.94
N ALA A 394 -17.73 9.25 4.98
CA ALA A 394 -18.38 10.54 4.78
C ALA A 394 -19.27 10.92 5.97
N GLN A 395 -20.00 9.94 6.53
CA GLN A 395 -20.89 10.16 7.67
C GLN A 395 -20.08 10.53 8.93
N THR A 396 -18.98 9.81 9.19
CA THR A 396 -18.05 10.13 10.28
C THR A 396 -17.48 11.54 10.15
N LYS A 397 -16.96 11.91 8.97
CA LYS A 397 -16.40 13.24 8.73
C LYS A 397 -17.44 14.35 8.89
N TYR A 398 -18.66 14.10 8.43
CA TYR A 398 -19.77 15.02 8.61
C TYR A 398 -20.18 15.19 10.07
N ALA A 399 -20.17 14.11 10.87
CA ALA A 399 -20.43 14.15 12.30
C ALA A 399 -19.33 14.89 13.06
N SER A 400 -18.05 14.63 12.77
CA SER A 400 -16.91 15.35 13.36
C SER A 400 -16.92 16.84 13.05
N TRP A 401 -17.19 17.21 11.79
CA TRP A 401 -17.37 18.62 11.40
C TRP A 401 -18.49 19.29 12.20
N TYR A 402 -19.63 18.62 12.34
CA TYR A 402 -20.77 19.13 13.11
C TYR A 402 -20.45 19.28 14.60
N ALA A 403 -19.62 18.40 15.16
CA ALA A 403 -19.13 18.48 16.54
C ALA A 403 -18.05 19.56 16.75
N GLY A 404 -17.63 20.27 15.70
CA GLY A 404 -16.59 21.29 15.78
C GLY A 404 -15.17 20.73 15.93
N GLN A 405 -14.95 19.45 15.59
CA GLN A 405 -13.63 18.83 15.62
C GLN A 405 -12.77 19.36 14.46
N SER A 406 -11.49 19.65 14.73
CA SER A 406 -10.59 20.45 13.89
C SER A 406 -10.25 19.85 12.53
N ASP A 407 -10.50 18.56 12.35
CA ASP A 407 -9.86 17.76 11.31
C ASP A 407 -10.68 17.77 10.01
N ALA A 408 -11.94 18.23 10.08
CA ALA A 408 -12.88 18.28 8.97
C ALA A 408 -13.21 19.74 8.59
N LYS A 409 -12.22 20.53 8.14
CA LYS A 409 -12.46 21.96 7.83
C LYS A 409 -13.24 22.16 6.52
N ARG A 410 -14.54 22.45 6.63
CA ARG A 410 -15.39 22.98 5.53
C ARG A 410 -16.01 24.33 5.84
N GLY A 411 -15.16 25.34 5.99
CA GLY A 411 -15.59 26.72 6.27
C GLY A 411 -16.34 26.88 7.60
N ASN A 412 -16.40 28.11 8.12
CA ASN A 412 -17.21 28.38 9.31
C ASN A 412 -18.70 28.36 8.93
N HIS A 413 -19.54 27.82 9.82
CA HIS A 413 -20.99 27.88 9.65
C HIS A 413 -21.45 29.34 9.59
N GLY A 414 -22.08 29.74 8.50
CA GLY A 414 -22.86 30.99 8.49
C GLY A 414 -24.05 30.86 9.44
N PHE A 415 -24.45 31.93 10.13
CA PHE A 415 -25.51 31.94 11.14
C PHE A 415 -26.83 31.26 10.68
N PHE A 416 -27.19 31.37 9.39
CA PHE A 416 -28.39 30.75 8.80
C PHE A 416 -28.20 29.29 8.31
N THR A 417 -26.97 28.78 8.28
CA THR A 417 -26.68 27.38 7.92
C THR A 417 -26.82 26.42 9.11
N TRP A 418 -26.69 26.93 10.35
CA TRP A 418 -26.81 26.12 11.57
C TRP A 418 -28.19 25.46 11.72
N ALA A 419 -29.29 26.18 11.47
CA ALA A 419 -30.65 25.65 11.55
C ALA A 419 -30.97 24.56 10.51
N ARG A 420 -30.25 24.53 9.37
CA ARG A 420 -30.41 23.52 8.31
C ARG A 420 -29.42 22.36 8.39
N HIS A 421 -28.38 22.46 9.21
CA HIS A 421 -27.36 21.42 9.41
C HIS A 421 -27.38 20.80 10.81
N GLY A 422 -28.46 21.03 11.58
CA GLY A 422 -28.70 20.45 12.89
C GLY A 422 -28.96 18.94 12.86
N ARG A 423 -29.56 18.44 13.96
CA ARG A 423 -29.89 17.02 14.19
C ARG A 423 -30.58 16.33 13.01
N TYR A 424 -31.41 17.04 12.25
CA TYR A 424 -32.09 16.49 11.06
C TYR A 424 -31.09 16.03 9.98
N GLY A 425 -30.05 16.82 9.68
CA GLY A 425 -29.06 16.46 8.67
C GLY A 425 -28.19 15.26 9.10
N GLN A 426 -27.85 15.18 10.38
CA GLN A 426 -27.14 14.04 10.97
C GLN A 426 -27.98 12.75 10.90
N ASN A 427 -29.26 12.83 11.29
CA ASN A 427 -30.17 11.69 11.21
C ASN A 427 -30.28 11.18 9.77
N ARG A 428 -30.44 12.08 8.80
CA ARG A 428 -30.58 11.68 7.39
C ARG A 428 -29.29 11.09 6.79
N ALA A 429 -28.12 11.58 7.22
CA ALA A 429 -26.84 10.97 6.84
C ALA A 429 -26.70 9.56 7.43
N CYS A 430 -27.14 9.36 8.68
CA CYS A 430 -27.18 8.06 9.33
C CYS A 430 -28.19 7.10 8.67
N GLU A 431 -29.38 7.60 8.31
CA GLU A 431 -30.39 6.84 7.56
C GLU A 431 -29.85 6.37 6.22
N LEU A 432 -29.18 7.25 5.45
CA LEU A 432 -28.54 6.85 4.19
C LEU A 432 -27.48 5.77 4.43
N LYS A 433 -26.58 5.98 5.41
CA LYS A 433 -25.55 5.00 5.76
C LYS A 433 -26.15 3.64 6.05
N ASN A 434 -27.10 3.57 6.98
CA ASN A 434 -27.73 2.31 7.40
C ASN A 434 -28.48 1.65 6.22
N LYS A 435 -29.13 2.44 5.37
CA LYS A 435 -29.79 1.94 4.16
C LYS A 435 -28.78 1.29 3.22
N ILE A 436 -27.68 1.97 2.90
CA ILE A 436 -26.64 1.45 2.01
C ILE A 436 -25.94 0.23 2.61
N GLU A 437 -25.71 0.21 3.93
CA GLU A 437 -25.06 -0.90 4.63
C GLU A 437 -25.85 -2.21 4.49
N GLY A 438 -27.19 -2.14 4.45
CA GLY A 438 -28.08 -3.27 4.25
C GLY A 438 -28.30 -3.71 2.80
N LEU A 439 -27.71 -3.04 1.79
CA LEU A 439 -27.86 -3.44 0.38
C LEU A 439 -26.83 -4.50 -0.02
N GLU A 440 -27.25 -5.45 -0.85
CA GLU A 440 -26.41 -6.55 -1.33
C GLU A 440 -25.97 -6.38 -2.80
N LYS A 441 -26.63 -5.49 -3.55
CA LYS A 441 -26.34 -5.22 -4.97
C LYS A 441 -25.74 -3.85 -5.17
N LEU A 442 -24.66 -3.78 -5.96
CA LEU A 442 -23.95 -2.54 -6.28
C LEU A 442 -24.85 -1.51 -6.98
N GLY A 443 -25.57 -1.90 -8.03
CA GLY A 443 -26.41 -0.99 -8.81
C GLY A 443 -27.51 -0.32 -7.98
N VAL A 444 -28.15 -1.09 -7.09
CA VAL A 444 -29.14 -0.56 -6.13
C VAL A 444 -28.52 0.46 -5.19
N ALA A 445 -27.33 0.18 -4.63
CA ALA A 445 -26.62 1.10 -3.75
C ALA A 445 -26.21 2.40 -4.47
N ILE A 446 -25.74 2.29 -5.71
CA ILE A 446 -25.43 3.43 -6.56
C ILE A 446 -26.68 4.28 -6.78
N GLY A 447 -27.83 3.65 -7.09
CA GLY A 447 -29.11 4.33 -7.29
C GLY A 447 -29.59 5.12 -6.08
N GLU A 448 -29.44 4.54 -4.89
CA GLU A 448 -29.80 5.21 -3.63
C GLU A 448 -28.93 6.42 -3.34
N ILE A 449 -27.62 6.33 -3.59
CA ILE A 449 -26.72 7.48 -3.47
C ILE A 449 -27.08 8.55 -4.51
N GLN A 450 -27.31 8.16 -5.77
CA GLN A 450 -27.64 9.10 -6.82
C GLN A 450 -28.98 9.80 -6.56
N SER A 451 -29.98 9.08 -6.07
CA SER A 451 -31.26 9.63 -5.60
C SER A 451 -31.02 10.65 -4.49
N PHE A 452 -30.20 10.30 -3.48
CA PHE A 452 -29.84 11.22 -2.40
C PHE A 452 -29.13 12.49 -2.90
N LEU A 453 -28.19 12.37 -3.83
CA LEU A 453 -27.40 13.48 -4.36
C LEU A 453 -28.20 14.42 -5.28
N THR A 454 -29.26 13.91 -5.93
CA THR A 454 -30.06 14.66 -6.90
C THR A 454 -31.38 15.20 -6.35
N ASP A 455 -31.93 14.60 -5.29
CA ASP A 455 -33.18 15.02 -4.63
C ASP A 455 -33.14 16.52 -4.30
N SER A 456 -34.22 17.22 -4.68
CA SER A 456 -34.41 18.66 -4.47
C SER A 456 -34.18 19.15 -3.03
N LYS A 457 -34.40 18.27 -2.03
CA LYS A 457 -34.26 18.54 -0.59
C LYS A 457 -32.86 18.22 -0.06
N THR A 458 -32.13 17.29 -0.69
CA THR A 458 -30.78 16.85 -0.25
C THR A 458 -29.67 17.15 -1.25
N ARG A 459 -29.98 17.87 -2.34
CA ARG A 459 -29.04 18.16 -3.43
C ARG A 459 -27.71 18.70 -2.88
N TYR A 460 -26.61 18.34 -3.52
CA TYR A 460 -25.25 18.57 -3.02
C TYR A 460 -24.92 20.00 -2.56
N HIS A 461 -25.55 21.02 -3.16
CA HIS A 461 -25.37 22.45 -2.80
C HIS A 461 -26.24 22.92 -1.62
N ARG A 462 -27.13 22.08 -1.11
CA ARG A 462 -28.05 22.38 0.01
C ARG A 462 -27.74 21.56 1.25
N HIS A 463 -27.17 20.37 1.11
CA HIS A 463 -26.88 19.46 2.21
C HIS A 463 -25.38 19.25 2.38
N SER A 464 -24.80 19.71 3.49
CA SER A 464 -23.35 19.64 3.72
C SER A 464 -22.79 18.21 3.68
N PHE A 465 -23.54 17.22 4.15
CA PHE A 465 -23.16 15.80 4.04
C PHE A 465 -22.95 15.35 2.59
N ALA A 466 -23.79 15.77 1.63
CA ALA A 466 -23.68 15.32 0.25
C ALA A 466 -22.34 15.70 -0.38
N SER A 467 -21.77 16.83 0.04
CA SER A 467 -20.43 17.18 -0.39
C SER A 467 -19.38 16.26 0.28
N PHE A 468 -19.54 15.84 1.54
CA PHE A 468 -18.58 14.93 2.21
C PHE A 468 -18.66 13.54 1.58
N LEU A 469 -19.86 13.13 1.23
CA LEU A 469 -20.13 11.92 0.48
C LEU A 469 -19.38 11.94 -0.86
N LEU A 470 -19.50 13.02 -1.64
CA LEU A 470 -18.73 13.16 -2.87
C LEU A 470 -17.22 13.19 -2.65
N ASP A 471 -16.72 13.83 -1.58
CA ASP A 471 -15.29 13.83 -1.25
C ASP A 471 -14.74 12.42 -1.03
N GLU A 472 -15.52 11.53 -0.40
CA GLU A 472 -15.11 10.13 -0.21
C GLU A 472 -15.31 9.30 -1.47
N LEU A 473 -16.46 9.41 -2.14
CA LEU A 473 -16.76 8.63 -3.35
C LEU A 473 -15.75 8.91 -4.48
N THR A 474 -15.28 10.15 -4.64
CA THR A 474 -14.32 10.51 -5.69
C THR A 474 -12.92 9.92 -5.49
N LYS A 475 -12.64 9.32 -4.33
CA LYS A 475 -11.33 8.68 -4.05
C LYS A 475 -11.24 7.26 -4.59
N HIS A 476 -12.37 6.67 -4.95
CA HIS A 476 -12.46 5.31 -5.45
C HIS A 476 -12.67 5.38 -6.96
N ASP A 477 -11.61 5.09 -7.71
CA ASP A 477 -11.59 5.08 -9.17
C ASP A 477 -12.64 4.13 -9.77
N GLY A 478 -12.95 3.02 -9.11
CA GLY A 478 -14.00 2.10 -9.53
C GLY A 478 -15.45 2.55 -9.26
N LEU A 479 -15.72 3.76 -8.76
CA LEU A 479 -17.09 4.24 -8.53
C LEU A 479 -17.48 5.30 -9.58
N PRO A 480 -18.78 5.43 -9.93
CA PRO A 480 -19.23 6.37 -10.97
C PRO A 480 -18.87 7.84 -10.74
N TRP A 481 -18.56 8.23 -9.50
CA TRP A 481 -18.26 9.62 -9.14
C TRP A 481 -16.78 9.99 -9.23
N HIS A 482 -15.87 9.06 -9.55
CA HIS A 482 -14.42 9.32 -9.55
C HIS A 482 -13.99 10.47 -10.46
N ALA A 483 -14.64 10.62 -11.63
CA ALA A 483 -14.31 11.64 -12.61
C ALA A 483 -14.81 13.05 -12.25
N ILE A 484 -15.58 13.19 -11.17
CA ILE A 484 -16.17 14.48 -10.80
C ILE A 484 -15.14 15.33 -10.09
N ASN A 485 -14.62 16.30 -10.83
CA ASN A 485 -13.65 17.24 -10.32
C ASN A 485 -14.30 18.38 -9.52
N LYS A 486 -13.60 18.85 -8.49
CA LYS A 486 -13.95 20.10 -7.83
C LYS A 486 -13.52 21.26 -8.73
N ASN A 487 -14.44 22.18 -9.01
CA ASN A 487 -14.05 23.45 -9.61
C ASN A 487 -13.08 24.18 -8.67
N SER A 488 -12.28 25.10 -9.22
CA SER A 488 -11.32 25.95 -8.49
C SER A 488 -11.87 26.65 -7.23
N GLY A 489 -13.20 26.71 -7.08
CA GLY A 489 -13.92 27.22 -5.90
C GLY A 489 -14.41 26.19 -4.86
N LYS A 490 -13.79 25.01 -4.72
CA LYS A 490 -14.15 23.97 -3.71
C LYS A 490 -15.55 23.35 -3.85
N LYS A 491 -16.25 23.59 -4.96
CA LYS A 491 -17.61 23.09 -5.20
C LYS A 491 -17.63 22.15 -6.40
N TYR A 492 -18.41 21.08 -6.27
CA TYR A 492 -18.73 20.17 -7.37
C TYR A 492 -19.65 20.84 -8.39
N ASN A 493 -19.49 20.50 -9.66
CA ASN A 493 -20.36 20.96 -10.73
C ASN A 493 -21.67 20.15 -10.71
N LYS A 494 -22.80 20.86 -10.76
CA LYS A 494 -24.14 20.24 -10.75
C LYS A 494 -24.38 19.41 -12.00
N ASN A 495 -23.91 19.91 -13.14
CA ASN A 495 -24.17 19.29 -14.43
C ASN A 495 -23.44 17.94 -14.49
N ASP A 496 -22.23 17.86 -13.97
CA ASP A 496 -21.48 16.59 -13.90
C ASP A 496 -22.28 15.54 -13.14
N LEU A 497 -22.85 15.87 -11.98
CA LEU A 497 -23.70 14.96 -11.20
C LEU A 497 -25.00 14.54 -11.90
N LEU A 498 -25.60 15.44 -12.69
CA LEU A 498 -26.83 15.17 -13.43
C LEU A 498 -26.58 14.40 -14.73
N ASN A 499 -25.39 14.57 -15.31
CA ASN A 499 -24.97 13.96 -16.56
C ASN A 499 -24.28 12.61 -16.35
N LEU A 500 -24.00 12.22 -15.10
CA LEU A 500 -23.65 10.84 -14.78
C LEU A 500 -24.75 9.93 -15.34
N ASN A 501 -24.42 9.16 -16.38
CA ASN A 501 -25.35 8.29 -17.08
C ASN A 501 -25.66 7.01 -16.29
N ILE A 502 -25.92 7.16 -14.99
CA ILE A 502 -26.17 6.07 -14.03
C ILE A 502 -27.60 5.52 -14.18
N ARG A 503 -28.52 6.31 -14.76
CA ARG A 503 -29.93 5.94 -14.83
C ARG A 503 -30.20 4.77 -15.75
N GLN A 504 -29.46 4.65 -16.85
CA GLN A 504 -29.74 3.63 -17.84
C GLN A 504 -29.43 2.23 -17.29
N ASP A 505 -28.26 2.07 -16.66
CA ASP A 505 -27.83 0.80 -16.07
C ASP A 505 -28.75 0.33 -14.92
N ILE A 506 -29.25 1.27 -14.11
CA ILE A 506 -30.16 0.95 -12.99
C ILE A 506 -31.57 0.62 -13.48
N GLU A 507 -32.09 1.36 -14.46
CA GLU A 507 -33.42 1.11 -15.01
C GLU A 507 -33.48 -0.25 -15.71
N ASP A 508 -32.39 -0.67 -16.34
CA ASP A 508 -32.28 -1.99 -16.96
C ASP A 508 -32.20 -3.10 -15.90
N GLU A 509 -31.40 -2.94 -14.84
CA GLU A 509 -31.34 -3.90 -13.72
C GLU A 509 -32.70 -4.04 -13.00
N HIS A 510 -33.40 -2.93 -12.78
CA HIS A 510 -34.69 -2.92 -12.08
C HIS A 510 -35.83 -3.48 -12.93
N ARG A 511 -35.80 -3.27 -14.26
CA ARG A 511 -36.78 -3.87 -15.19
C ARG A 511 -36.61 -5.38 -15.26
N GLN A 512 -35.39 -5.88 -15.21
CA GLN A 512 -35.11 -7.32 -15.25
C GLN A 512 -35.52 -8.04 -13.96
N ASN A 513 -35.29 -7.44 -12.77
CA ASN A 513 -35.80 -8.01 -11.52
C ASN A 513 -37.34 -8.07 -11.45
N GLN A 514 -38.05 -7.29 -12.28
CA GLN A 514 -39.51 -7.38 -12.41
C GLN A 514 -39.97 -8.44 -13.43
N LEU A 515 -39.08 -8.89 -14.32
CA LEU A 515 -39.38 -9.91 -15.35
C LEU A 515 -39.02 -11.33 -14.88
N SER A 516 -38.15 -11.46 -13.88
CA SER A 516 -37.74 -12.74 -13.28
C SER A 516 -38.61 -13.21 -12.12
N HIS A 517 -39.64 -12.45 -11.76
CA HIS A 517 -40.69 -12.76 -10.80
C HIS A 517 -42.05 -12.79 -11.49
#